data_AF-A0A844ZQ50-F1
#
_entry.id   AF-A0A844ZQ50-F1
#
_cell.length_a   1.000
_cell.length_b   1.000
_cell.length_c   1.000
_cell.angle_alpha   90.00
_cell.angle_beta   90.00
_cell.angle_gamma   90.00
#
_symmetry.space_group_name_H-M   'P 1'
#
loop_
_entity.id
_entity.type
_entity.pdbx_description
1 polymer ?
#
loop_
_entity_poly.entity_id
_entity_poly.type
_entity_poly.pdbx_seq_one_letter_code
_entity_poly.pdbx_strand_id
1 'polypeptide(L)'
;MPTREEMVRNRWLAPIAHRFARSELWRFTRRSVPRGTALGLFAAFIVPFGQIFLAAFLALPARANVPVAALLTFITNPFTVPFWIVVANKVGRFVLKIDAVAGGAAQAELSSGRWESFGWFQVLEGVGVTAFGFVILSVVTAALGYVLSSFTWRLMVARKWTRRPGRRKVLDPAE
;
A
#
# COMPACT_ATOMS: atom_id res chain seq x y z
N MET A 1 -20.03 7.30 -10.12
CA MET A 1 -18.70 6.64 -10.20
C MET A 1 -18.46 6.31 -11.66
N PRO A 2 -17.28 6.61 -12.24
CA PRO A 2 -17.13 6.55 -13.69
C PRO A 2 -17.24 5.11 -14.19
N THR A 3 -18.17 4.85 -15.12
CA THR A 3 -18.35 3.53 -15.71
C THR A 3 -17.25 3.23 -16.73
N ARG A 4 -17.13 1.95 -17.12
CA ARG A 4 -16.16 1.46 -18.10
C ARG A 4 -16.11 2.33 -19.37
N GLU A 5 -17.24 2.88 -19.80
CA GLU A 5 -17.32 3.77 -20.96
C GLU A 5 -16.57 5.10 -20.75
N GLU A 6 -16.56 5.65 -19.54
CA GLU A 6 -15.98 6.97 -19.25
C GLU A 6 -14.46 6.96 -19.20
N MET A 7 -13.85 5.85 -18.76
CA MET A 7 -12.39 5.70 -18.76
C MET A 7 -11.82 5.50 -20.17
N VAL A 8 -12.56 4.82 -21.06
CA VAL A 8 -12.19 4.64 -22.47
C VAL A 8 -12.33 5.94 -23.26
N ARG A 9 -13.26 6.82 -22.87
CA ARG A 9 -13.48 8.14 -23.48
C ARG A 9 -12.31 9.12 -23.25
N ASN A 10 -11.48 8.90 -22.24
CA ASN A 10 -10.34 9.77 -21.96
C ASN A 10 -9.11 9.35 -22.80
N ARG A 11 -8.72 10.20 -23.75
CA ARG A 11 -7.67 9.93 -24.77
C ARG A 11 -6.31 9.56 -24.18
N TRP A 12 -6.02 10.00 -22.96
CA TRP A 12 -4.79 9.70 -22.22
C TRP A 12 -4.80 8.31 -21.55
N LEU A 13 -5.99 7.80 -21.20
CA LEU A 13 -6.15 6.50 -20.54
C LEU A 13 -6.45 5.38 -21.54
N ALA A 14 -6.89 5.70 -22.76
CA ALA A 14 -7.25 4.75 -23.81
C ALA A 14 -6.20 3.65 -24.09
N PRO A 15 -4.87 3.91 -24.12
CA PRO A 15 -3.88 2.86 -24.40
C PRO A 15 -3.80 1.80 -23.30
N ILE A 16 -4.05 2.18 -22.04
CA ILE A 16 -3.91 1.33 -20.86
C ILE A 16 -5.28 0.87 -20.32
N ALA A 17 -6.36 1.47 -20.83
CA ALA A 17 -7.73 1.22 -20.40
C ALA A 17 -8.11 -0.25 -20.48
N HIS A 18 -7.68 -0.98 -21.51
CA HIS A 18 -7.95 -2.41 -21.65
C HIS A 18 -7.29 -3.28 -20.55
N ARG A 19 -6.16 -2.83 -19.97
CA ARG A 19 -5.50 -3.49 -18.83
C ARG A 19 -6.19 -3.14 -17.51
N PHE A 20 -6.66 -1.91 -17.35
CA PHE A 20 -7.41 -1.46 -16.18
C PHE A 20 -8.88 -1.89 -16.19
N ALA A 21 -9.46 -2.23 -17.34
CA ALA A 21 -10.87 -2.60 -17.49
C ALA A 21 -11.21 -4.06 -17.12
N ARG A 22 -10.25 -4.85 -16.62
CA ARG A 22 -10.55 -6.21 -16.14
C ARG A 22 -11.35 -6.14 -14.85
N SER A 23 -12.57 -6.67 -14.85
CA SER A 23 -13.50 -6.66 -13.70
C SER A 23 -12.88 -7.23 -12.42
N GLU A 24 -11.91 -8.14 -12.53
CA GLU A 24 -11.17 -8.73 -11.41
C GLU A 24 -10.36 -7.70 -10.60
N LEU A 25 -9.84 -6.66 -11.24
CA LEU A 25 -9.06 -5.58 -10.59
C LEU A 25 -9.95 -4.65 -9.77
N TRP A 26 -11.27 -4.68 -10.00
CA TRP A 26 -12.29 -3.88 -9.33
C TRP A 26 -13.08 -4.67 -8.30
N ARG A 27 -13.03 -6.01 -8.36
CA ARG A 27 -13.74 -6.87 -7.40
C ARG A 27 -13.05 -6.82 -6.04
N PHE A 28 -13.83 -6.47 -5.03
CA PHE A 28 -13.44 -6.54 -3.62
C PHE A 28 -13.48 -8.00 -3.16
N THR A 29 -12.33 -8.66 -3.15
CA THR A 29 -12.20 -10.04 -2.69
C THR A 29 -11.19 -10.15 -1.57
N ARG A 30 -11.30 -11.23 -0.77
CA ARG A 30 -10.38 -11.55 0.33
C ARG A 30 -8.90 -11.62 -0.04
N ARG A 31 -8.59 -11.82 -1.33
CA ARG A 31 -7.22 -11.94 -1.85
C ARG A 31 -6.77 -10.67 -2.57
N SER A 32 -7.67 -9.97 -3.27
CA SER A 32 -7.31 -8.77 -4.04
C SER A 32 -7.16 -7.53 -3.16
N VAL A 33 -8.00 -7.36 -2.13
CA VAL A 33 -7.98 -6.18 -1.27
C VAL A 33 -6.71 -6.09 -0.43
N PRO A 34 -6.25 -7.14 0.30
CA PRO A 34 -5.01 -7.04 1.07
C PRO A 34 -3.78 -6.75 0.22
N ARG A 35 -3.71 -7.33 -0.99
CA ARG A 35 -2.64 -7.05 -1.95
C ARG A 35 -2.69 -5.61 -2.44
N GLY A 36 -3.89 -5.11 -2.75
CA GLY A 36 -4.09 -3.71 -3.14
C GLY A 36 -3.68 -2.76 -2.00
N THR A 37 -4.03 -3.13 -0.77
CA THR A 37 -3.64 -2.37 0.42
C THR A 37 -2.13 -2.25 0.57
N ALA A 38 -1.43 -3.39 0.48
CA ALA A 38 0.02 -3.44 0.61
C ALA A 38 0.73 -2.61 -0.48
N LEU A 39 0.33 -2.79 -1.75
CA LEU A 39 0.96 -2.11 -2.87
C LEU A 39 0.68 -0.60 -2.90
N GLY A 40 -0.52 -0.20 -2.49
CA GLY A 40 -0.87 1.21 -2.36
C GLY A 40 -0.03 1.91 -1.29
N LEU A 41 0.11 1.30 -0.10
CA LEU A 41 0.95 1.83 0.98
C LEU A 41 2.43 1.84 0.61
N PHE A 42 2.90 0.76 -0.03
CA PHE A 42 4.27 0.71 -0.53
C PHE A 42 4.55 1.88 -1.48
N ALA A 43 3.69 2.04 -2.50
CA ALA A 43 3.83 3.12 -3.48
C ALA A 43 3.70 4.52 -2.86
N ALA A 44 2.86 4.68 -1.84
CA ALA A 44 2.63 5.96 -1.15
C ALA A 44 3.91 6.54 -0.53
N PHE A 45 4.78 5.67 -0.01
CA PHE A 45 5.99 6.09 0.72
C PHE A 45 7.27 5.96 -0.10
N ILE A 46 7.30 5.11 -1.13
CA ILE A 46 8.53 4.84 -1.90
C ILE A 46 8.80 5.87 -3.01
N VAL A 47 7.76 6.48 -3.58
CA VAL A 47 7.92 7.48 -4.64
C VAL A 47 7.06 8.71 -4.32
N PRO A 48 7.63 9.92 -4.27
CA PRO A 48 6.87 11.14 -3.96
C PRO A 48 5.90 11.57 -5.08
N PHE A 49 6.27 11.35 -6.35
CA PHE A 49 5.47 11.74 -7.51
C PHE A 49 5.14 10.53 -8.39
N GLY A 50 3.90 10.44 -8.86
CA GLY A 50 3.47 9.32 -9.69
C GLY A 50 3.23 8.01 -8.93
N GLN A 51 3.16 8.06 -7.59
CA GLN A 51 2.78 6.94 -6.72
C GLN A 51 1.51 6.20 -7.15
N ILE A 52 0.51 6.92 -7.68
CA ILE A 52 -0.72 6.31 -8.22
C ILE A 52 -0.39 5.39 -9.40
N PHE A 53 0.47 5.84 -10.33
CA PHE A 53 0.86 5.05 -11.49
C PHE A 53 1.67 3.83 -11.07
N LEU A 54 2.60 3.99 -10.12
CA LEU A 54 3.37 2.87 -9.57
C LEU A 54 2.46 1.85 -8.89
N ALA A 55 1.54 2.31 -8.03
CA ALA A 55 0.57 1.45 -7.35
C ALA A 55 -0.29 0.68 -8.34
N ALA A 56 -0.80 1.38 -9.35
CA ALA A 56 -1.62 0.81 -10.40
C ALA A 56 -0.84 -0.22 -11.23
N PHE A 57 0.41 0.08 -11.60
CA PHE A 57 1.27 -0.82 -12.36
C PHE A 57 1.64 -2.08 -11.57
N LEU A 58 2.03 -1.94 -10.31
CA LEU A 58 2.33 -3.07 -9.42
C LEU A 58 1.09 -3.93 -9.14
N ALA A 59 -0.09 -3.32 -9.12
CA ALA A 59 -1.34 -4.03 -8.88
C ALA A 59 -1.73 -4.99 -10.02
N LEU A 60 -1.31 -4.71 -11.27
CA LEU A 60 -1.60 -5.55 -12.43
C LEU A 60 -1.00 -6.97 -12.31
N PRO A 61 0.33 -7.17 -12.19
CA PRO A 61 0.91 -8.51 -12.05
C PRO A 61 0.51 -9.18 -10.74
N ALA A 62 0.31 -8.42 -9.66
CA ALA A 62 -0.11 -8.97 -8.37
C ALA A 62 -1.58 -9.41 -8.31
N ARG A 63 -2.35 -9.12 -9.38
CA ARG A 63 -3.82 -9.27 -9.42
C ARG A 63 -4.49 -8.63 -8.19
N ALA A 64 -4.00 -7.46 -7.83
CA ALA A 64 -4.46 -6.69 -6.69
C ALA A 64 -5.64 -5.79 -7.06
N ASN A 65 -6.38 -5.32 -6.06
CA ASN A 65 -7.46 -4.36 -6.30
C ASN A 65 -6.85 -2.97 -6.61
N VAL A 66 -6.94 -2.54 -7.87
CA VAL A 66 -6.31 -1.30 -8.36
C VAL A 66 -6.92 -0.06 -7.71
N PRO A 67 -8.27 0.08 -7.60
CA PRO A 67 -8.87 1.21 -6.88
C PRO A 67 -8.37 1.34 -5.45
N VAL A 68 -8.31 0.24 -4.69
CA VAL A 68 -7.78 0.26 -3.31
C VAL A 68 -6.32 0.71 -3.29
N ALA A 69 -5.49 0.19 -4.19
CA ALA A 69 -4.08 0.57 -4.28
C ALA A 69 -3.92 2.07 -4.56
N ALA A 70 -4.64 2.60 -5.55
CA ALA A 70 -4.62 4.02 -5.88
C ALA A 70 -5.13 4.90 -4.73
N LEU A 71 -6.23 4.51 -4.07
CA LEU A 71 -6.78 5.28 -2.94
C LEU A 71 -5.80 5.42 -1.78
N LEU A 72 -5.04 4.38 -1.46
CA LEU A 72 -4.08 4.46 -0.34
C LEU A 72 -2.88 5.33 -0.62
N THR A 73 -2.56 5.62 -1.88
CA THR A 73 -1.52 6.61 -2.18
C THR A 73 -1.90 8.02 -1.72
N PHE A 74 -3.18 8.33 -1.51
CA PHE A 74 -3.59 9.63 -0.95
C PHE A 74 -3.25 9.81 0.53
N ILE A 75 -2.69 8.79 1.19
CA ILE A 75 -2.15 8.89 2.56
C ILE A 75 -0.98 9.89 2.62
N THR A 76 -0.23 10.06 1.54
CA THR A 76 0.88 11.01 1.39
C THR A 76 0.44 12.22 0.55
N ASN A 77 -0.60 12.92 1.01
CA ASN A 77 -1.07 14.17 0.41
C ASN A 77 -0.33 15.41 0.98
N PRO A 78 -0.36 16.58 0.32
CA PRO A 78 0.39 17.77 0.74
C PRO A 78 0.21 18.18 2.21
N PHE A 79 -0.96 17.93 2.80
CA PHE A 79 -1.23 18.23 4.21
C PHE A 79 -0.58 17.24 5.17
N THR A 80 -0.47 15.97 4.76
CA THR A 80 0.12 14.88 5.56
C THR A 80 1.62 14.68 5.35
N VAL A 81 2.18 15.15 4.23
CA VAL A 81 3.61 14.98 3.90
C VAL A 81 4.53 15.54 4.98
N PRO A 82 4.31 16.75 5.54
CA PRO A 82 5.16 17.27 6.63
C PRO A 82 5.17 16.35 7.85
N PHE A 83 4.01 15.78 8.20
CA PHE A 83 3.91 14.81 9.30
C PHE A 83 4.74 13.55 8.99
N TRP A 84 4.60 13.00 7.79
CA TRP A 84 5.33 11.79 7.40
C TRP A 84 6.84 12.00 7.31
N ILE A 85 7.31 13.18 6.91
CA ILE A 85 8.74 13.53 6.92
C ILE A 85 9.32 13.41 8.34
N VAL A 86 8.62 13.96 9.34
CA VAL A 86 9.06 13.87 10.75
C VAL A 86 9.06 12.43 11.24
N VAL A 87 8.04 11.64 10.89
CA VAL A 87 7.97 10.22 11.25
C VAL A 87 9.10 9.44 10.59
N ALA A 88 9.32 9.64 9.29
CA ALA A 88 10.39 8.99 8.53
C ALA A 88 11.76 9.31 9.13
N ASN A 89 12.03 10.57 9.46
CA ASN A 89 13.28 10.96 10.10
C ASN A 89 13.49 10.25 11.45
N LYS A 90 12.47 10.21 12.30
CA LYS A 90 12.54 9.51 13.60
C LYS A 90 12.79 8.00 13.41
N VAL A 91 12.08 7.37 12.49
CA VAL A 91 12.23 5.94 12.17
C VAL A 91 13.63 5.65 11.63
N GLY A 92 14.11 6.44 10.66
CA GLY A 92 15.45 6.29 10.09
C GLY A 92 16.54 6.45 11.15
N ARG A 93 16.47 7.50 11.99
CA ARG A 93 17.42 7.71 13.09
C ARG A 93 17.39 6.58 14.11
N PHE A 94 16.21 6.06 14.43
CA PHE A 94 16.06 4.96 15.37
C PHE A 94 16.73 3.69 14.85
N VAL A 95 16.48 3.33 13.59
CA VAL A 95 17.06 2.12 12.99
C VAL A 95 18.58 2.27 12.81
N LEU A 96 19.07 3.45 12.41
CA LEU A 96 20.52 3.67 12.31
C LEU A 96 21.24 3.65 13.65
N LYS A 97 20.59 4.08 14.75
CA LYS A 97 21.16 3.91 16.09
C LYS A 97 21.35 2.45 16.46
N ILE A 98 20.39 1.58 16.08
CA ILE A 98 20.51 0.14 16.30
C ILE A 98 21.60 -0.46 15.41
N ASP A 99 21.64 -0.07 14.14
CA ASP A 99 22.67 -0.49 13.18
C ASP A 99 24.08 -0.12 13.65
N ALA A 100 24.28 1.08 14.21
CA ALA A 100 25.56 1.51 14.76
C ALA A 100 26.08 0.59 15.89
N VAL A 101 25.19 0.00 16.69
CA VAL A 101 25.55 -0.99 17.72
C VAL A 101 25.77 -2.38 17.10
N ALA A 102 25.13 -2.68 15.97
CA ALA A 102 25.17 -3.98 15.30
C ALA A 102 26.26 -4.10 14.21
N GLY A 103 27.12 -3.10 14.04
CA GLY A 103 28.25 -3.13 13.08
C GLY A 103 28.23 -2.06 11.99
N GLY A 104 27.21 -1.20 11.95
CA GLY A 104 27.20 0.05 11.16
C GLY A 104 27.09 -0.11 9.64
N ALA A 105 26.64 -1.28 9.15
CA ALA A 105 26.60 -1.56 7.71
C ALA A 105 25.62 -0.66 6.96
N ALA A 106 24.42 -0.43 7.49
CA ALA A 106 23.44 0.46 6.86
C ALA A 106 23.92 1.92 6.90
N GLN A 107 24.54 2.34 8.00
CA GLN A 107 25.12 3.67 8.12
C GLN A 107 26.27 3.88 7.12
N ALA A 108 27.12 2.88 6.90
CA ALA A 108 28.20 2.93 5.92
C ALA A 108 27.65 3.05 4.48
N GLU A 109 26.63 2.26 4.13
CA GLU A 109 25.97 2.34 2.82
C GLU A 109 25.30 3.69 2.57
N LEU A 110 24.66 4.28 3.58
CA LEU A 110 24.09 5.62 3.49
C LEU A 110 25.16 6.69 3.32
N SER A 111 26.29 6.56 4.01
CA SER A 111 27.41 7.51 3.95
C SER A 111 28.23 7.38 2.65
N SER A 112 28.04 6.30 1.89
CA SER A 112 28.74 6.07 0.61
C SER A 112 28.34 7.05 -0.49
N GLY A 113 27.27 7.82 -0.32
CA GLY A 113 26.74 8.75 -1.32
C GLY A 113 26.07 8.05 -2.52
N ARG A 114 26.15 6.71 -2.63
CA ARG A 114 25.60 5.92 -3.76
C ARG A 114 24.10 6.12 -3.98
N TRP A 115 23.39 6.53 -2.94
CA TRP A 115 21.94 6.71 -2.95
C TRP A 115 21.53 8.18 -3.18
N GLU A 116 22.48 9.12 -3.12
CA GLU A 116 22.22 10.56 -3.32
C GLU A 116 21.86 10.88 -4.77
N SER A 117 22.24 10.02 -5.72
CA SER A 117 21.83 10.15 -7.13
C SER A 117 20.35 9.84 -7.38
N PHE A 118 19.65 9.20 -6.44
CA PHE A 118 18.20 9.04 -6.54
C PHE A 118 17.54 10.39 -6.24
N GLY A 119 17.06 11.08 -7.27
CA GLY A 119 16.72 12.52 -7.23
C GLY A 119 15.76 13.01 -6.14
N TRP A 120 14.99 12.14 -5.47
CA TRP A 120 14.17 12.54 -4.32
C TRP A 120 14.89 12.48 -2.97
N PHE A 121 16.01 11.74 -2.86
CA PHE A 121 16.88 11.79 -1.67
C PHE A 121 17.42 13.21 -1.46
N GLN A 122 17.70 13.93 -2.55
CA GLN A 122 18.21 15.31 -2.52
C GLN A 122 17.18 16.33 -2.02
N VAL A 123 15.89 16.03 -2.17
CA VAL A 123 14.78 16.96 -1.85
C VAL A 123 14.41 16.93 -0.36
N LEU A 124 14.81 15.88 0.37
CA LEU A 124 14.50 15.74 1.79
C LEU A 124 15.62 16.36 2.65
N GLU A 125 15.27 17.28 3.55
CA GLU A 125 16.20 17.77 4.58
C GLU A 125 16.73 16.60 5.44
N GLY A 126 18.05 16.51 5.61
CA GLY A 126 18.71 15.35 6.24
C GLY A 126 18.91 14.13 5.32
N VAL A 127 18.75 14.36 4.01
CA VAL A 127 19.10 13.60 2.78
C VAL A 127 19.08 12.08 2.90
N GLY A 128 20.03 11.44 3.60
CA GLY A 128 20.07 9.99 3.71
C GLY A 128 19.07 9.41 4.72
N VAL A 129 18.97 10.00 5.91
CA VAL A 129 18.30 9.36 7.05
C VAL A 129 16.78 9.38 6.89
N THR A 130 16.23 10.51 6.47
CA THR A 130 14.79 10.66 6.25
C THR A 130 14.34 9.77 5.08
N ALA A 131 15.11 9.74 3.99
CA ALA A 131 14.80 8.91 2.83
C ALA A 131 14.87 7.41 3.16
N PHE A 132 15.88 6.98 3.92
CA PHE A 132 15.95 5.62 4.47
C PHE A 132 14.73 5.30 5.34
N GLY A 133 14.29 6.26 6.16
CA GLY A 133 13.05 6.17 6.93
C GLY A 133 11.82 5.94 6.06
N PHE A 134 11.69 6.61 4.92
CA PHE A 134 10.62 6.39 3.96
C PHE A 134 10.65 5.00 3.33
N VAL A 135 11.85 4.48 3.01
CA VAL A 135 12.01 3.09 2.54
C VAL A 135 11.51 2.11 3.61
N ILE A 136 11.90 2.31 4.87
CA ILE A 136 11.43 1.46 5.98
C ILE A 136 9.92 1.56 6.13
N LEU A 137 9.36 2.77 6.13
CA LEU A 137 7.92 2.99 6.22
C LEU A 137 7.18 2.30 5.07
N SER A 138 7.70 2.35 3.84
CA SER A 138 7.08 1.70 2.68
C SER A 138 6.92 0.19 2.89
N VAL A 139 7.95 -0.47 3.42
CA VAL A 139 7.95 -1.93 3.66
C VAL A 139 7.07 -2.29 4.86
N VAL A 140 7.24 -1.57 5.98
CA VAL A 140 6.53 -1.85 7.23
C VAL A 140 5.03 -1.60 7.07
N THR A 141 4.63 -0.46 6.50
CA THR A 141 3.21 -0.14 6.29
C THR A 141 2.57 -1.06 5.26
N ALA A 142 3.28 -1.47 4.20
CA ALA A 142 2.78 -2.45 3.25
C ALA A 142 2.50 -3.81 3.93
N ALA A 143 3.44 -4.30 4.74
CA ALA A 143 3.28 -5.55 5.48
C ALA A 143 2.12 -5.47 6.49
N LEU A 144 2.07 -4.40 7.29
CA LEU A 144 0.99 -4.18 8.26
C LEU A 144 -0.36 -4.04 7.57
N GLY A 145 -0.43 -3.27 6.48
CA GLY A 145 -1.65 -3.09 5.70
C GLY A 145 -2.17 -4.40 5.11
N TYR A 146 -1.29 -5.27 4.62
CA TYR A 146 -1.66 -6.61 4.16
C TYR A 146 -2.30 -7.43 5.28
N VAL A 147 -1.65 -7.49 6.44
CA VAL A 147 -2.10 -8.29 7.60
C VAL A 147 -3.42 -7.75 8.14
N LEU A 148 -3.52 -6.44 8.37
CA LEU A 148 -4.72 -5.78 8.87
C LEU A 148 -5.91 -5.93 7.92
N SER A 149 -5.69 -5.76 6.62
CA SER A 149 -6.73 -5.96 5.60
C SER A 149 -7.21 -7.42 5.56
N SER A 150 -6.27 -8.37 5.65
CA SER A 150 -6.58 -9.81 5.73
C SER A 150 -7.37 -10.15 6.99
N PHE A 151 -6.98 -9.60 8.14
CA PHE A 151 -7.64 -9.84 9.42
C PHE A 151 -9.03 -9.21 9.46
N THR A 152 -9.17 -7.97 8.99
CA THR A 152 -10.45 -7.27 8.86
C THR A 152 -11.42 -8.10 8.02
N TRP A 153 -10.97 -8.67 6.90
CA TRP A 153 -11.79 -9.56 6.09
C TRP A 153 -12.23 -10.81 6.86
N ARG A 154 -11.32 -11.46 7.59
CA ARG A 154 -11.66 -12.63 8.43
C ARG A 154 -12.71 -12.27 9.49
N LEU A 155 -12.54 -11.15 10.19
CA LEU A 155 -13.48 -10.67 11.19
C LEU A 155 -14.86 -10.36 10.60
N MET A 156 -14.92 -9.71 9.43
CA MET A 156 -16.18 -9.43 8.75
C MET A 156 -16.92 -10.72 8.36
N VAL A 157 -16.21 -11.72 7.83
CA VAL A 157 -16.80 -13.03 7.48
C VAL A 157 -17.27 -13.77 8.73
N ALA A 158 -16.44 -13.83 9.78
CA ALA A 158 -16.80 -14.46 11.05
C ALA A 158 -18.05 -13.81 11.66
N ARG A 159 -18.08 -12.48 11.72
CA ARG A 159 -19.24 -11.70 12.20
C ARG A 159 -20.50 -11.97 11.38
N LYS A 160 -20.39 -12.09 10.05
CA LYS A 160 -21.52 -12.40 9.16
C LYS A 160 -22.05 -13.83 9.39
N TRP A 161 -21.19 -14.77 9.76
CA TRP A 161 -21.60 -16.15 10.09
C TRP A 161 -22.28 -16.24 11.46
N THR A 162 -21.79 -15.51 12.48
CA THR A 162 -22.45 -15.42 13.79
C THR A 162 -23.78 -14.66 13.76
N ARG A 163 -24.01 -13.80 12.76
CA ARG A 163 -25.26 -13.04 12.58
C ARG A 163 -26.29 -13.73 11.70
N ARG A 164 -26.14 -15.01 11.38
CA ARG A 164 -27.22 -15.80 10.75
C ARG A 164 -28.11 -16.39 11.84
N PRO A 165 -29.34 -15.88 12.07
CA PRO A 165 -30.32 -16.59 12.86
C PRO A 165 -30.76 -17.81 12.03
N GLY A 166 -30.62 -19.01 12.59
CA GLY A 166 -31.25 -20.21 12.01
C GLY A 166 -30.30 -21.19 11.32
N ARG A 167 -29.61 -22.00 12.14
CA ARG A 167 -29.50 -23.44 11.85
C ARG A 167 -30.06 -24.27 13.01
N ARG A 168 -31.17 -23.78 13.58
CA ARG A 168 -32.22 -24.61 14.19
C ARG A 168 -33.40 -24.59 13.21
N LYS A 169 -33.28 -25.33 12.09
CA LYS A 169 -34.46 -25.80 11.37
C LYS A 169 -34.56 -27.28 11.70
N VAL A 170 -35.42 -27.53 12.68
CA VAL A 170 -36.43 -28.60 12.70
C VAL A 170 -35.97 -29.93 12.12
N LEU A 171 -35.58 -30.85 13.00
CA LEU A 171 -35.95 -32.25 12.82
C LEU A 171 -37.23 -32.41 13.65
N ASP A 172 -38.38 -32.22 13.00
CA ASP A 172 -39.59 -32.87 13.49
C ASP A 172 -39.50 -34.28 12.92
N PRO A 173 -39.40 -35.33 13.76
CA PRO A 173 -39.63 -36.67 13.27
C PRO A 173 -41.07 -36.71 12.77
N ALA A 174 -41.23 -36.93 11.48
CA ALA A 174 -42.49 -37.45 11.00
C ALA A 174 -42.67 -38.84 11.63
N GLU A 175 -43.88 -39.04 12.16
CA GLU A 175 -44.48 -40.29 12.66
C GLU A 175 -44.32 -40.58 14.17
#